data_AF-A0A101WC62-F1
#
_entry.id   AF-A0A101WC62-F1
#
_cell.length_a   1.000
_cell.length_b   1.000
_cell.length_c   1.000
_cell.angle_alpha   90.00
_cell.angle_beta   90.00
_cell.angle_gamma   90.00
#
_symmetry.space_group_name_H-M   'P 1'
#
loop_
_entity.id
_entity.type
_entity.pdbx_description
1 polymer ?
#
loop_
_entity_poly.entity_id
_entity_poly.type
_entity_poly.pdbx_seq_one_letter_code
_entity_poly.pdbx_strand_id
1 'polypeptide(L)'
;MKKSWTQQEIEYLRDSWGRISLAQIMDSLSRTEDSVMRKARRIGLCVKKPEKDMLKKRWGVEEDNFIIENYRVLTVEAISQQLGRTVYAIRKRALALGVAGEVSRWSIDEMEFLNEKWGILNLDTIAQKLNRSRNSVLLKAHQMSLREQVAANGVYLTPNDISDILGINIRTLYSWIWNGSLGHRKFKVGKKRKYQIAVENLCEFIEKHQDKWNSQKADIIQIKSYYASYFIARNNTMTIRGEIPEWMVEKIERDKYGFREYLKPWTTKEELKLLQMAEQKHTYKEICIKLDRSIESVKAKLHLLYKQENRISYIYKENTNN
;
A
#
# COMPACT_ATOMS: atom_id res chain seq x y z
N MET A 1 11.68 22.36 -7.67
CA MET A 1 12.36 23.40 -6.87
C MET A 1 11.57 24.70 -6.95
N LYS A 2 11.44 25.46 -5.87
CA LYS A 2 10.75 26.78 -5.89
C LYS A 2 11.71 27.81 -6.51
N LYS A 3 11.35 28.39 -7.67
CA LYS A 3 12.11 29.50 -8.28
C LYS A 3 11.96 30.75 -7.39
N SER A 4 13.05 31.14 -6.72
CA SER A 4 13.12 32.38 -5.94
C SER A 4 12.85 33.60 -6.83
N TRP A 5 12.27 34.64 -6.27
CA TRP A 5 12.04 35.91 -6.98
C TRP A 5 13.32 36.72 -6.98
N THR A 6 13.80 37.15 -8.15
CA THR A 6 14.92 38.08 -8.25
C THR A 6 14.45 39.51 -8.00
N GLN A 7 15.39 40.40 -7.66
CA GLN A 7 15.07 41.82 -7.47
C GLN A 7 14.49 42.45 -8.76
N GLN A 8 15.04 42.10 -9.93
CA GLN A 8 14.54 42.54 -11.23
C GLN A 8 13.11 42.08 -11.52
N GLU A 9 12.77 40.83 -11.20
CA GLU A 9 11.39 40.34 -11.35
C GLU A 9 10.41 41.09 -10.41
N ILE A 10 10.89 41.54 -9.25
CA ILE A 10 10.09 42.33 -8.29
C ILE A 10 9.89 43.76 -8.80
N GLU A 11 10.94 44.40 -9.31
CA GLU A 11 10.90 45.72 -9.95
C GLU A 11 9.91 45.68 -11.12
N TYR A 12 10.10 44.73 -12.04
CA TYR A 12 9.23 44.56 -13.21
C TYR A 12 7.77 44.34 -12.79
N LEU A 13 7.54 43.52 -11.76
CA LEU A 13 6.20 43.28 -11.24
C LEU A 13 5.58 44.57 -10.68
N ARG A 14 6.32 45.40 -9.94
CA ARG A 14 5.83 46.70 -9.43
C ARG A 14 5.49 47.66 -10.56
N ASP A 15 6.36 47.75 -11.56
CA ASP A 15 6.19 48.69 -12.66
C ASP A 15 5.09 48.29 -13.63
N SER A 16 4.90 46.99 -13.82
CA SER A 16 3.91 46.45 -14.77
C SER A 16 2.52 46.29 -14.15
N TRP A 17 2.41 46.27 -12.82
CA TRP A 17 1.15 45.99 -12.12
C TRP A 17 0.07 47.01 -12.44
N GLY A 18 -1.04 46.55 -13.02
CA GLY A 18 -2.17 47.41 -13.41
C GLY A 18 -1.95 48.20 -14.71
N ARG A 19 -0.75 48.18 -15.30
CA ARG A 19 -0.46 48.81 -16.61
C ARG A 19 -0.66 47.85 -17.78
N ILE A 20 -0.38 46.57 -17.55
CA ILE A 20 -0.57 45.49 -18.54
C ILE A 20 -1.40 44.36 -17.94
N SER A 21 -1.92 43.49 -18.79
CA SER A 21 -2.74 42.37 -18.36
C SER A 21 -1.94 41.35 -17.53
N LEU A 22 -2.62 40.63 -16.64
CA LEU A 22 -2.00 39.58 -15.82
C LEU A 22 -1.37 38.49 -16.70
N ALA A 23 -1.98 38.16 -17.84
CA ALA A 23 -1.43 37.22 -18.81
C ALA A 23 -0.08 37.69 -19.37
N GLN A 24 0.04 38.95 -19.77
CA GLN A 24 1.30 39.52 -20.26
C GLN A 24 2.39 39.53 -19.17
N ILE A 25 2.02 39.76 -17.91
CA ILE A 25 2.95 39.66 -16.77
C ILE A 25 3.41 38.21 -16.56
N MET A 26 2.50 37.25 -16.67
CA MET A 26 2.80 35.82 -16.56
C MET A 26 3.78 35.36 -17.64
N ASP A 27 3.55 35.77 -18.88
CA ASP A 27 4.41 35.45 -20.02
C ASP A 27 5.80 36.07 -19.84
N SER A 28 5.85 37.37 -19.53
CA SER A 28 7.11 38.12 -19.37
C SER A 28 7.97 37.60 -18.22
N LEU A 29 7.35 37.17 -17.12
CA LEU A 29 8.06 36.60 -15.97
C LEU A 29 8.24 35.07 -16.08
N SER A 30 7.63 34.44 -17.08
CA SER A 30 7.51 32.99 -17.23
C SER A 30 7.09 32.32 -15.91
N ARG A 31 6.04 32.86 -15.29
CA ARG A 31 5.52 32.42 -13.97
C ARG A 31 4.02 32.18 -14.06
N THR A 32 3.53 31.22 -13.27
CA THR A 32 2.10 30.96 -13.16
C THR A 32 1.37 32.12 -12.50
N GLU A 33 0.10 32.31 -12.83
CA GLU A 33 -0.81 33.30 -12.25
C GLU A 33 -0.71 33.33 -10.72
N ASP A 34 -0.79 32.15 -10.12
CA ASP A 34 -0.80 31.93 -8.69
C ASP A 34 0.51 32.37 -8.01
N SER A 35 1.64 32.23 -8.71
CA SER A 35 2.96 32.68 -8.25
C SER A 35 3.05 34.22 -8.26
N VAL A 36 2.60 34.83 -9.37
CA VAL A 36 2.56 36.29 -9.56
C VAL A 36 1.63 36.95 -8.54
N MET A 37 0.41 36.44 -8.39
CA MET A 37 -0.59 36.93 -7.44
C MET A 37 -0.12 36.84 -5.98
N ARG A 38 0.52 35.72 -5.59
CA ARG A 38 1.09 35.58 -4.24
C ARG A 38 2.22 36.56 -3.98
N LYS A 39 3.07 36.83 -4.97
CA LYS A 39 4.16 37.81 -4.83
C LYS A 39 3.60 39.22 -4.74
N ALA A 40 2.71 39.62 -5.64
CA ALA A 40 2.05 40.92 -5.66
C ALA A 40 1.36 41.23 -4.32
N ARG A 41 0.65 40.25 -3.75
CA ARG A 41 0.05 40.36 -2.42
C ARG A 41 1.09 40.59 -1.32
N ARG A 42 2.22 39.88 -1.37
CA ARG A 42 3.30 39.98 -0.37
C ARG A 42 4.03 41.33 -0.42
N ILE A 43 4.14 41.92 -1.60
CA ILE A 43 4.80 43.23 -1.80
C ILE A 43 3.80 44.40 -1.81
N GLY A 44 2.54 44.15 -1.43
CA GLY A 44 1.53 45.20 -1.23
C GLY A 44 0.89 45.77 -2.50
N LEU A 45 1.09 45.16 -3.67
CA LEU A 45 0.54 45.64 -4.95
C LEU A 45 -0.95 45.30 -5.13
N CYS A 46 -1.47 44.32 -4.40
CA CYS A 46 -2.90 44.07 -4.41
C CYS A 46 -3.64 45.20 -3.69
N VAL A 47 -4.42 45.98 -4.45
CA VAL A 47 -5.42 46.90 -3.91
C VAL A 47 -6.37 46.10 -3.02
N LYS A 48 -6.75 46.70 -1.89
CA LYS A 48 -7.79 46.20 -1.00
C LYS A 48 -8.98 45.69 -1.82
N LYS A 49 -9.65 44.61 -1.37
CA LYS A 49 -10.88 44.10 -2.02
C LYS A 49 -11.83 45.28 -2.34
N PRO A 50 -12.64 45.26 -3.40
CA PRO A 50 -13.66 46.30 -3.62
C PRO A 50 -14.42 46.58 -2.31
N GLU A 51 -14.81 47.82 -2.03
CA GLU A 51 -15.45 48.17 -0.75
C GLU A 51 -16.72 47.33 -0.49
N LYS A 52 -17.46 47.02 -1.56
CA LYS A 52 -18.57 46.04 -1.57
C LYS A 52 -18.21 44.64 -1.05
N ASP A 53 -16.94 44.23 -1.19
CA ASP A 53 -16.38 42.94 -0.77
C ASP A 53 -15.58 43.05 0.55
N MET A 54 -15.41 44.25 1.10
CA MET A 54 -14.73 44.55 2.37
C MET A 54 -15.68 44.75 3.54
N LEU A 55 -16.91 45.18 3.29
CA LEU A 55 -17.91 45.26 4.34
C LEU A 55 -18.24 43.82 4.78
N LYS A 56 -17.84 43.46 6.02
CA LYS A 56 -18.43 42.33 6.73
C LYS A 56 -19.93 42.61 6.85
N LYS A 57 -20.71 42.26 5.82
CA LYS A 57 -22.17 42.44 5.80
C LYS A 57 -22.70 41.82 7.09
N ARG A 58 -23.21 42.63 8.01
CA ARG A 58 -23.78 42.13 9.27
C ARG A 58 -24.96 41.23 8.91
N TRP A 59 -25.17 40.18 9.70
CA TRP A 59 -26.32 39.31 9.50
C TRP A 59 -27.58 40.06 9.94
N GLY A 60 -28.57 40.12 9.06
CA GLY A 60 -29.89 40.65 9.39
C GLY A 60 -30.75 39.62 10.11
N VAL A 61 -31.73 40.09 10.88
CA VAL A 61 -32.69 39.20 11.58
C VAL A 61 -33.47 38.33 10.57
N GLU A 62 -33.85 38.90 9.43
CA GLU A 62 -34.52 38.15 8.35
C GLU A 62 -33.62 37.07 7.74
N GLU A 63 -32.32 37.37 7.53
CA GLU A 63 -31.35 36.38 7.04
C GLU A 63 -31.18 35.24 8.06
N ASP A 64 -31.15 35.57 9.36
CA ASP A 64 -31.05 34.58 10.43
C ASP A 64 -32.30 33.70 10.53
N ASN A 65 -33.50 34.30 10.51
CA ASN A 65 -34.77 33.57 10.54
C ASN A 65 -34.91 32.66 9.31
N PHE A 66 -34.55 33.17 8.13
CA PHE A 66 -34.54 32.37 6.91
C PHE A 66 -33.62 31.16 7.03
N ILE A 67 -32.41 31.35 7.60
CA ILE A 67 -31.50 30.23 7.88
C ILE A 67 -32.15 29.27 8.89
N ILE A 68 -32.70 29.75 10.00
CA ILE A 68 -33.28 28.91 11.06
C ILE A 68 -34.37 27.99 10.51
N GLU A 69 -35.28 28.54 9.71
CA GLU A 69 -36.42 27.82 9.15
C GLU A 69 -35.99 26.84 8.03
N ASN A 70 -35.04 27.24 7.20
CA ASN A 70 -34.74 26.51 5.96
C ASN A 70 -33.49 25.63 6.02
N TYR A 71 -32.63 25.72 7.04
CA TYR A 71 -31.35 24.98 7.08
C TYR A 71 -31.50 23.46 7.04
N ARG A 72 -32.64 22.93 7.51
CA ARG A 72 -32.98 21.50 7.49
C ARG A 72 -33.87 21.08 6.32
N VAL A 73 -34.38 22.05 5.55
CA VAL A 73 -35.35 21.82 4.47
C VAL A 73 -34.68 22.02 3.10
N LEU A 74 -33.89 23.08 2.94
CA LEU A 74 -33.21 23.44 1.71
C LEU A 74 -31.73 23.00 1.73
N THR A 75 -31.16 22.84 0.54
CA THR A 75 -29.71 22.69 0.40
C THR A 75 -29.00 23.99 0.76
N VAL A 76 -27.78 23.88 1.31
CA VAL A 76 -26.99 25.07 1.70
C VAL A 76 -26.68 25.93 0.46
N GLU A 77 -26.59 25.31 -0.71
CA GLU A 77 -26.40 25.96 -2.00
C GLU A 77 -27.62 26.80 -2.41
N ALA A 78 -28.85 26.32 -2.18
CA ALA A 78 -30.06 27.10 -2.43
C ALA A 78 -30.15 28.30 -1.48
N ILE A 79 -29.85 28.11 -0.20
CA ILE A 79 -29.78 29.20 0.80
C ILE A 79 -28.70 30.23 0.40
N SER A 80 -27.58 29.76 -0.17
CA SER A 80 -26.48 30.59 -0.67
C SER A 80 -26.91 31.48 -1.82
N GLN A 81 -27.65 30.94 -2.79
CA GLN A 81 -28.19 31.72 -3.89
C GLN A 81 -29.21 32.76 -3.40
N GLN A 82 -30.13 32.36 -2.52
CA GLN A 82 -31.18 33.25 -2.03
C GLN A 82 -30.64 34.43 -1.22
N LEU A 83 -29.67 34.20 -0.34
CA LEU A 83 -29.12 35.25 0.53
C LEU A 83 -27.98 36.04 -0.10
N GLY A 84 -27.50 35.63 -1.28
CA GLY A 84 -26.31 36.21 -1.92
C GLY A 84 -25.05 36.09 -1.05
N ARG A 85 -24.98 35.06 -0.20
CA ARG A 85 -23.88 34.79 0.75
C ARG A 85 -23.13 33.54 0.29
N THR A 86 -21.84 33.44 0.62
CA THR A 86 -21.09 32.20 0.33
C THR A 86 -21.61 31.03 1.19
N VAL A 87 -21.56 29.81 0.64
CA VAL A 87 -21.88 28.56 1.35
C VAL A 87 -21.14 28.47 2.69
N TYR A 88 -19.87 28.89 2.74
CA TYR A 88 -19.08 28.92 3.97
C TYR A 88 -19.65 29.89 5.02
N ALA A 89 -20.05 31.09 4.61
CA ALA A 89 -20.64 32.08 5.52
C ALA A 89 -21.94 31.56 6.13
N ILE A 90 -22.80 30.92 5.33
CA ILE A 90 -24.06 30.32 5.79
C ILE A 90 -23.81 29.19 6.78
N ARG A 91 -22.88 28.26 6.48
CA ARG A 91 -22.52 27.17 7.42
C ARG A 91 -22.01 27.72 8.75
N LYS A 92 -21.16 28.75 8.71
CA LYS A 92 -20.65 29.41 9.92
C LYS A 92 -21.76 30.12 10.70
N ARG A 93 -22.71 30.76 10.02
CA ARG A 93 -23.83 31.44 10.68
C ARG A 93 -24.83 30.46 11.26
N ALA A 94 -25.21 29.43 10.51
CA ALA A 94 -26.06 28.36 10.99
C ALA A 94 -25.50 27.66 12.23
N LEU A 95 -24.17 27.48 12.30
CA LEU A 95 -23.49 26.99 13.51
C LEU A 95 -23.61 27.98 14.68
N ALA A 96 -23.44 29.28 14.43
CA ALA A 96 -23.58 30.32 15.45
C ALA A 96 -25.04 30.48 15.94
N LEU A 97 -26.03 30.19 15.09
CA LEU A 97 -27.45 30.19 15.42
C LEU A 97 -27.92 28.86 16.04
N GLY A 98 -27.03 27.86 16.17
CA GLY A 98 -27.36 26.55 16.75
C GLY A 98 -28.25 25.65 15.87
N VAL A 99 -28.52 26.05 14.63
CA VAL A 99 -29.38 25.28 13.69
C VAL A 99 -28.59 24.30 12.83
N ALA A 100 -27.30 24.58 12.60
CA ALA A 100 -26.38 23.54 12.17
C ALA A 100 -26.02 22.70 13.40
N GLY A 101 -26.08 21.37 13.25
CA GLY A 101 -25.71 20.45 14.33
C GLY A 101 -24.34 20.80 14.89
N GLU A 102 -24.18 20.70 16.22
CA GLU A 102 -22.87 20.84 16.86
C GLU A 102 -21.88 19.88 16.19
N VAL A 103 -20.60 20.27 16.17
CA VAL A 103 -19.54 19.36 15.74
C VAL A 103 -19.59 18.16 16.66
N SER A 104 -20.17 17.05 16.17
CA SER A 104 -20.33 15.84 16.95
C SER A 104 -18.97 15.41 17.51
N ARG A 105 -18.82 15.53 18.83
CA ARG A 105 -17.62 15.08 19.54
C ARG A 105 -17.52 13.57 19.35
N TRP A 106 -16.31 13.07 19.19
CA TRP A 106 -16.09 11.63 19.11
C TRP A 106 -16.32 11.01 20.49
N SER A 107 -17.31 10.14 20.57
CA SER A 107 -17.53 9.30 21.76
C SER A 107 -16.46 8.19 21.84
N ILE A 108 -16.34 7.59 23.02
CA ILE A 108 -15.42 6.47 23.27
C ILE A 108 -15.81 5.29 22.37
N ASP A 109 -17.09 4.93 22.33
CA ASP A 109 -17.62 3.84 21.50
C ASP A 109 -17.32 4.03 20.00
N GLU A 110 -17.44 5.26 19.48
CA GLU A 110 -17.09 5.54 18.08
C GLU A 110 -15.58 5.37 17.82
N MET A 111 -14.74 5.72 18.80
CA MET A 111 -13.29 5.55 18.70
C MET A 111 -12.89 4.07 18.78
N GLU A 112 -13.48 3.30 19.69
CA GLU A 112 -13.28 1.86 19.80
C GLU A 112 -13.73 1.15 18.53
N PHE A 113 -14.94 1.46 18.05
CA PHE A 113 -15.45 0.94 16.79
C PHE A 113 -14.51 1.27 15.61
N LEU A 114 -14.02 2.52 15.53
CA LEU A 114 -13.09 2.92 14.50
C LEU A 114 -11.80 2.08 14.55
N ASN A 115 -11.22 1.92 15.74
CA ASN A 115 -10.00 1.14 15.95
C ASN A 115 -10.19 -0.33 15.53
N GLU A 116 -11.22 -0.98 16.06
CA GLU A 116 -11.50 -2.40 15.77
C GLU A 116 -11.77 -2.67 14.30
N LYS A 117 -12.52 -1.78 13.63
CA LYS A 117 -12.95 -2.01 12.25
C LYS A 117 -11.96 -1.45 11.23
N TRP A 118 -10.89 -0.75 11.66
CA TRP A 118 -9.89 -0.19 10.78
C TRP A 118 -9.15 -1.28 10.00
N GLY A 119 -9.30 -1.29 8.67
CA GLY A 119 -8.67 -2.30 7.81
C GLY A 119 -9.40 -3.64 7.75
N ILE A 120 -10.51 -3.79 8.49
CA ILE A 120 -11.50 -4.85 8.30
C ILE A 120 -12.60 -4.37 7.36
N LEU A 121 -13.13 -3.18 7.65
CA LEU A 121 -14.11 -2.47 6.85
C LEU A 121 -13.43 -1.35 6.05
N ASN A 122 -13.96 -1.07 4.86
CA ASN A 122 -13.50 0.08 4.09
C ASN A 122 -13.98 1.38 4.74
N LEU A 123 -13.25 2.47 4.49
CA LEU A 123 -13.53 3.79 5.06
C LEU A 123 -14.96 4.29 4.81
N ASP A 124 -15.54 4.01 3.64
CA ASP A 124 -16.89 4.47 3.30
C ASP A 124 -17.95 3.75 4.14
N THR A 125 -17.79 2.45 4.39
CA THR A 125 -18.66 1.66 5.27
C THR A 125 -18.53 2.10 6.74
N ILE A 126 -17.31 2.42 7.20
CA ILE A 126 -17.10 2.95 8.56
C ILE A 126 -17.81 4.30 8.70
N ALA A 127 -17.64 5.19 7.71
CA ALA A 127 -18.29 6.51 7.69
C ALA A 127 -19.82 6.41 7.75
N GLN A 128 -20.41 5.49 6.98
CA GLN A 128 -21.85 5.21 7.03
C GLN A 128 -22.31 4.71 8.40
N LYS A 129 -21.59 3.74 8.99
CA LYS A 129 -21.95 3.17 10.29
C LYS A 129 -21.83 4.18 11.45
N LEU A 130 -20.84 5.07 11.39
CA LEU A 130 -20.65 6.14 12.37
C LEU A 130 -21.51 7.37 12.08
N ASN A 131 -22.28 7.39 10.98
CA ASN A 131 -23.00 8.57 10.48
C ASN A 131 -22.10 9.83 10.41
N ARG A 132 -20.85 9.65 9.96
CA ARG A 132 -19.84 10.70 9.84
C ARG A 132 -19.37 10.84 8.41
N SER A 133 -18.84 12.02 8.05
CA SER A 133 -18.22 12.19 6.75
C SER A 133 -16.92 11.38 6.65
N ARG A 134 -16.61 10.89 5.45
CA ARG A 134 -15.35 10.17 5.14
C ARG A 134 -14.11 10.92 5.65
N ASN A 135 -14.08 12.25 5.48
CA ASN A 135 -12.97 13.08 5.93
C ASN A 135 -12.89 13.18 7.46
N SER A 136 -14.03 13.25 8.15
CA SER A 136 -14.05 13.26 9.63
C SER A 136 -13.46 11.98 10.19
N VAL A 137 -13.86 10.82 9.65
CA VAL A 137 -13.32 9.52 10.04
C VAL A 137 -11.82 9.42 9.75
N LEU A 138 -11.39 9.85 8.56
CA LEU A 138 -9.98 9.81 8.17
C LEU A 138 -9.09 10.69 9.08
N LEU A 139 -9.54 11.90 9.41
CA LEU A 139 -8.83 12.80 10.32
C LEU A 139 -8.73 12.20 11.72
N LYS A 140 -9.82 11.60 12.21
CA LYS A 140 -9.80 10.95 13.52
C LYS A 140 -8.88 9.75 13.55
N ALA A 141 -8.89 8.92 12.51
CA ALA A 141 -7.99 7.78 12.39
C ALA A 141 -6.52 8.23 12.46
N HIS A 142 -6.17 9.29 11.72
CA HIS A 142 -4.82 9.87 11.77
C HIS A 142 -4.46 10.41 13.18
N GLN A 143 -5.39 11.09 13.86
CA GLN A 143 -5.20 11.54 15.25
C GLN A 143 -4.97 10.37 16.22
N MET A 144 -5.61 9.22 15.97
CA MET A 144 -5.44 7.99 16.74
C MET A 144 -4.22 7.17 16.28
N SER A 145 -3.37 7.71 15.39
CA SER A 145 -2.22 7.01 14.80
C SER A 145 -2.56 5.72 14.07
N LEU A 146 -3.82 5.57 13.64
CA LEU A 146 -4.24 4.53 12.72
C LEU A 146 -3.67 4.89 11.35
N ARG A 147 -2.57 4.22 10.99
CA ARG A 147 -1.83 4.42 9.74
C ARG A 147 -2.64 3.92 8.52
N GLU A 148 -1.95 3.37 7.52
CA GLU A 148 -2.60 2.85 6.32
C GLU A 148 -3.67 1.80 6.66
N GLN A 149 -4.89 2.04 6.20
CA GLN A 149 -6.02 1.13 6.41
C GLN A 149 -5.73 -0.30 5.91
N VAL A 150 -4.86 -0.46 4.90
CA VAL A 150 -4.49 -1.79 4.39
C VAL A 150 -3.77 -2.60 5.45
N ALA A 151 -2.87 -2.00 6.23
CA ALA A 151 -2.13 -2.71 7.26
C ALA A 151 -3.00 -3.08 8.47
N ALA A 152 -4.21 -2.50 8.59
CA ALA A 152 -5.14 -2.75 9.70
C ALA A 152 -4.46 -2.68 11.07
N ASN A 153 -3.69 -1.61 11.32
CA ASN A 153 -2.90 -1.42 12.54
C ASN A 153 -1.85 -2.53 12.80
N GLY A 154 -1.25 -3.08 11.74
CA GLY A 154 -0.22 -4.11 11.83
C GLY A 154 -0.76 -5.55 11.86
N VAL A 155 -2.08 -5.74 11.83
CA VAL A 155 -2.70 -7.07 11.72
C VAL A 155 -2.39 -7.73 10.38
N TYR A 156 -2.24 -6.94 9.31
CA TYR A 156 -1.88 -7.44 7.98
C TYR A 156 -0.61 -6.77 7.47
N LEU A 157 0.20 -7.56 6.76
CA LEU A 157 1.31 -7.08 5.97
C LEU A 157 0.81 -6.64 4.59
N THR A 158 1.31 -5.51 4.13
CA THR A 158 1.17 -5.07 2.74
C THR A 158 2.25 -5.72 1.87
N PRO A 159 2.08 -5.73 0.54
CA PRO A 159 3.13 -6.20 -0.35
C PRO A 159 4.46 -5.48 -0.17
N ASN A 160 4.45 -4.18 0.16
CA ASN A 160 5.70 -3.44 0.41
C ASN A 160 6.39 -3.94 1.67
N ASP A 161 5.63 -4.14 2.77
CA ASP A 161 6.19 -4.68 4.01
C ASP A 161 6.88 -6.02 3.76
N ILE A 162 6.27 -6.92 2.99
CA ILE A 162 6.87 -8.22 2.67
C ILE A 162 8.09 -8.07 1.76
N SER A 163 8.04 -7.14 0.80
CA SER A 163 9.18 -6.84 -0.08
C SER A 163 10.40 -6.43 0.74
N ASP A 164 10.19 -5.58 1.74
CA ASP A 164 11.21 -5.08 2.64
C ASP A 164 11.68 -6.19 3.60
N ILE A 165 10.76 -6.93 4.22
CA ILE A 165 11.06 -8.05 5.12
C ILE A 165 11.88 -9.13 4.42
N LEU A 166 11.57 -9.48 3.18
CA LEU A 166 12.28 -10.55 2.46
C LEU A 166 13.48 -10.05 1.63
N GLY A 167 13.65 -8.73 1.50
CA GLY A 167 14.68 -8.14 0.65
C GLY A 167 14.53 -8.51 -0.84
N ILE A 168 13.29 -8.62 -1.32
CA ILE A 168 12.96 -9.04 -2.70
C ILE A 168 12.37 -7.88 -3.51
N ASN A 169 12.36 -8.02 -4.84
CA ASN A 169 11.68 -7.06 -5.70
C ASN A 169 10.15 -7.20 -5.59
N ILE A 170 9.46 -6.08 -5.41
CA ILE A 170 8.00 -6.03 -5.31
C ILE A 170 7.28 -6.70 -6.50
N ARG A 171 7.84 -6.65 -7.71
CA ARG A 171 7.27 -7.32 -8.90
C ARG A 171 7.29 -8.84 -8.76
N THR A 172 8.36 -9.38 -8.20
CA THR A 172 8.48 -10.81 -7.91
C THR A 172 7.41 -11.23 -6.90
N LEU A 173 7.22 -10.44 -5.84
CA LEU A 173 6.17 -10.68 -4.86
C LEU A 173 4.76 -10.65 -5.50
N TYR A 174 4.47 -9.69 -6.38
CA TYR A 174 3.20 -9.66 -7.10
C TYR A 174 2.97 -10.91 -7.95
N SER A 175 4.03 -11.48 -8.55
CA SER A 175 3.92 -12.75 -9.27
C SER A 175 3.42 -13.88 -8.36
N TRP A 176 3.87 -13.93 -7.10
CA TRP A 176 3.46 -14.94 -6.12
C TRP A 176 2.02 -14.74 -5.64
N ILE A 177 1.57 -13.49 -5.56
CA ILE A 177 0.19 -13.16 -5.24
C ILE A 177 -0.73 -13.57 -6.41
N TRP A 178 -0.35 -13.24 -7.65
CA TRP A 178 -1.18 -13.48 -8.84
C TRP A 178 -1.23 -14.95 -9.24
N ASN A 179 -0.14 -15.69 -9.06
CA ASN A 179 -0.12 -17.14 -9.30
C ASN A 179 -0.69 -17.96 -8.12
N GLY A 180 -1.10 -17.29 -7.03
CA GLY A 180 -1.73 -17.92 -5.87
C GLY A 180 -0.79 -18.64 -4.91
N SER A 181 0.54 -18.57 -5.11
CA SER A 181 1.51 -19.19 -4.19
C SER A 181 1.47 -18.53 -2.80
N LEU A 182 1.25 -17.21 -2.74
CA LEU A 182 1.15 -16.47 -1.48
C LEU A 182 -0.32 -16.17 -1.13
N GLY A 183 -0.77 -16.72 -0.01
CA GLY A 183 -2.13 -16.53 0.51
C GLY A 183 -2.40 -15.06 0.83
N HIS A 184 -3.53 -14.53 0.33
CA HIS A 184 -3.84 -13.12 0.44
C HIS A 184 -5.34 -12.83 0.48
N ARG A 185 -5.69 -11.66 1.01
CA ARG A 185 -7.04 -11.08 0.95
C ARG A 185 -7.01 -9.82 0.11
N LYS A 186 -8.03 -9.62 -0.73
CA LYS A 186 -8.23 -8.36 -1.47
C LYS A 186 -9.04 -7.39 -0.61
N PHE A 187 -8.51 -6.20 -0.37
CA PHE A 187 -9.14 -5.14 0.41
C PHE A 187 -9.39 -3.90 -0.44
N LYS A 188 -10.59 -3.32 -0.36
CA LYS A 188 -10.99 -2.16 -1.16
C LYS A 188 -10.56 -0.87 -0.46
N VAL A 189 -9.71 -0.08 -1.12
CA VAL A 189 -9.30 1.26 -0.67
C VAL A 189 -9.69 2.27 -1.74
N GLY A 190 -10.80 2.98 -1.51
CA GLY A 190 -11.40 3.86 -2.51
C GLY A 190 -11.77 3.10 -3.78
N LYS A 191 -11.23 3.52 -4.92
CA LYS A 191 -11.48 2.88 -6.24
C LYS A 191 -10.57 1.68 -6.52
N LYS A 192 -9.50 1.48 -5.75
CA LYS A 192 -8.50 0.42 -5.99
C LYS A 192 -8.69 -0.74 -5.03
N ARG A 193 -8.28 -1.94 -5.45
CA ARG A 193 -8.10 -3.09 -4.56
C ARG A 193 -6.61 -3.21 -4.23
N LYS A 194 -6.30 -3.34 -2.95
CA LYS A 194 -4.97 -3.62 -2.42
C LYS A 194 -4.97 -5.00 -1.77
N TYR A 195 -3.80 -5.54 -1.48
CA TYR A 195 -3.62 -6.86 -0.89
C TYR A 195 -3.27 -6.76 0.58
N GLN A 196 -3.93 -7.59 1.38
CA GLN A 196 -3.65 -7.83 2.79
C GLN A 196 -3.14 -9.27 2.92
N ILE A 197 -1.94 -9.43 3.49
CA ILE A 197 -1.34 -10.73 3.73
C ILE A 197 -1.28 -10.93 5.24
N ALA A 198 -1.92 -11.98 5.73
CA ALA A 198 -1.83 -12.35 7.13
C ALA A 198 -0.41 -12.89 7.41
N VAL A 199 0.13 -12.64 8.60
CA VAL A 199 1.50 -13.06 8.93
C VAL A 199 1.63 -14.59 8.85
N GLU A 200 0.57 -15.32 9.17
CA GLU A 200 0.49 -16.79 9.04
C GLU A 200 0.69 -17.22 7.58
N ASN A 201 0.03 -16.54 6.64
CA ASN A 201 0.20 -16.84 5.20
C ASN A 201 1.64 -16.58 4.74
N LEU A 202 2.28 -15.54 5.25
CA LEU A 202 3.70 -15.28 4.97
C LEU A 202 4.58 -16.40 5.56
N CYS A 203 4.36 -16.76 6.82
CA CYS A 203 5.11 -17.81 7.51
C CYS A 203 5.02 -19.16 6.78
N GLU A 204 3.81 -19.59 6.42
CA GLU A 204 3.60 -20.80 5.62
C GLU A 204 4.32 -20.73 4.27
N PHE A 205 4.29 -19.57 3.61
CA PHE A 205 4.94 -19.39 2.32
C PHE A 205 6.46 -19.51 2.42
N ILE A 206 7.10 -18.83 3.37
CA ILE A 206 8.56 -18.83 3.50
C ILE A 206 9.12 -20.18 3.97
N GLU A 207 8.31 -20.95 4.70
CA GLU A 207 8.63 -22.33 5.11
C GLU A 207 8.54 -23.30 3.92
N LYS A 208 7.46 -23.22 3.12
CA LYS A 208 7.24 -24.11 1.96
C LYS A 208 8.12 -23.76 0.75
N HIS A 209 8.48 -22.49 0.58
CA HIS A 209 9.19 -21.97 -0.60
C HIS A 209 10.55 -21.35 -0.22
N GLN A 210 11.39 -22.12 0.44
CA GLN A 210 12.72 -21.68 0.89
C GLN A 210 13.67 -21.28 -0.25
N ASP A 211 13.42 -21.72 -1.49
CA ASP A 211 14.08 -21.28 -2.72
C ASP A 211 13.81 -19.83 -3.09
N LYS A 212 12.66 -19.29 -2.70
CA LYS A 212 12.18 -18.04 -3.29
C LYS A 212 12.72 -16.80 -2.59
N TRP A 213 13.43 -16.96 -1.48
CA TRP A 213 13.93 -15.87 -0.66
C TRP A 213 15.27 -16.22 -0.04
N ASN A 214 16.13 -15.23 0.15
CA ASN A 214 17.49 -15.39 0.67
C ASN A 214 17.58 -14.83 2.09
N SER A 215 18.00 -15.64 3.06
CA SER A 215 18.09 -15.21 4.46
C SER A 215 19.10 -14.07 4.70
N GLN A 216 20.11 -13.93 3.83
CA GLN A 216 21.12 -12.87 3.93
C GLN A 216 20.59 -11.50 3.48
N LYS A 217 19.48 -11.47 2.73
CA LYS A 217 18.84 -10.23 2.26
C LYS A 217 17.58 -9.86 3.06
N ALA A 218 17.04 -10.84 3.78
CA ALA A 218 15.82 -10.67 4.55
C ALA A 218 16.10 -10.09 5.94
N ASP A 219 15.11 -9.40 6.50
CA ASP A 219 15.07 -9.03 7.91
C ASP A 219 14.76 -10.26 8.77
N ILE A 220 15.81 -10.98 9.12
CA ILE A 220 15.73 -12.18 9.94
C ILE A 220 15.23 -11.88 11.35
N ILE A 221 15.45 -10.68 11.88
CA ILE A 221 14.96 -10.30 13.22
C ILE A 221 13.44 -10.22 13.19
N GLN A 222 12.90 -9.52 12.19
CA GLN A 222 11.45 -9.40 12.02
C GLN A 222 10.81 -10.77 11.74
N ILE A 223 11.41 -11.60 10.89
CA ILE A 223 10.90 -12.95 10.61
C ILE A 223 10.91 -13.80 11.88
N LYS A 224 12.02 -13.81 12.65
CA LYS A 224 12.10 -14.54 13.92
C LYS A 224 11.01 -14.09 14.89
N SER A 225 10.70 -12.79 14.95
CA SER A 225 9.64 -12.27 15.81
C SER A 225 8.26 -12.86 15.52
N TYR A 226 7.99 -13.28 14.27
CA TYR A 226 6.74 -13.94 13.92
C TYR A 226 6.63 -15.38 14.43
N TYR A 227 7.76 -16.04 14.66
CA TYR A 227 7.82 -17.38 15.25
C TYR A 227 8.02 -17.37 16.76
N ALA A 228 8.60 -16.30 17.31
CA ALA A 228 8.79 -16.10 18.74
C ALA A 228 7.46 -15.73 19.43
N SER A 229 6.75 -16.76 19.85
CA SER A 229 5.85 -16.82 21.01
C SER A 229 4.86 -15.67 21.28
N TYR A 230 4.22 -15.03 20.29
CA TYR A 230 2.97 -14.27 20.53
C TYR A 230 2.08 -14.23 19.27
N PHE A 231 1.65 -15.38 18.76
CA PHE A 231 0.62 -15.40 17.73
C PHE A 231 -0.76 -15.60 18.37
N ILE A 232 -1.60 -14.56 18.38
CA ILE A 232 -3.05 -14.71 18.61
C ILE A 232 -3.62 -15.18 17.27
N ALA A 233 -3.80 -16.49 17.12
CA ALA A 233 -4.51 -17.04 15.98
C ALA A 233 -5.96 -16.53 15.96
N ARG A 234 -6.64 -16.60 14.81
CA ARG A 234 -8.05 -16.15 14.65
C ARG A 234 -9.04 -16.74 15.67
N ASN A 235 -8.69 -17.85 16.30
CA ASN A 235 -9.43 -18.57 17.33
C ASN A 235 -9.02 -18.19 18.78
N ASN A 236 -8.20 -17.16 18.95
CA ASN A 236 -7.73 -16.66 20.25
C ASN A 236 -6.88 -17.66 21.06
N THR A 237 -6.32 -18.71 20.42
CA THR A 237 -5.42 -19.65 21.12
C THR A 237 -3.98 -19.15 21.10
N MET A 238 -3.40 -19.01 22.29
CA MET A 238 -2.00 -18.63 22.48
C MET A 238 -1.11 -19.87 22.38
N THR A 239 -0.16 -19.87 21.43
CA THR A 239 0.81 -20.97 21.28
C THR A 239 2.21 -20.45 21.54
N ILE A 240 2.88 -20.95 22.59
CA ILE A 240 4.25 -20.56 22.94
C ILE A 240 5.21 -21.43 22.12
N ARG A 241 5.69 -20.93 20.97
CA ARG A 241 6.86 -21.51 20.31
C ARG A 241 8.10 -20.83 20.89
N GLY A 242 8.71 -21.46 21.89
CA GLY A 242 9.92 -20.96 22.55
C GLY A 242 11.19 -21.08 21.69
N GLU A 243 11.15 -21.86 20.62
CA GLU A 243 12.30 -22.14 19.76
C GLU A 243 11.99 -21.82 18.30
N ILE A 244 12.96 -21.21 17.63
CA ILE A 244 12.92 -20.95 16.19
C ILE A 244 12.83 -22.31 15.49
N PRO A 245 11.97 -22.47 14.45
CA PRO A 245 11.89 -23.74 13.72
C PRO A 245 13.25 -24.20 13.20
N GLU A 246 13.53 -25.49 13.33
CA GLU A 246 14.80 -26.11 12.92
C GLU A 246 15.14 -25.80 11.46
N TRP A 247 14.17 -25.90 10.56
CA TRP A 247 14.34 -25.59 9.13
C TRP A 247 14.88 -24.16 8.89
N MET A 248 14.53 -23.20 9.75
CA MET A 248 14.96 -21.81 9.59
C MET A 248 16.42 -21.64 10.00
N VAL A 249 16.86 -22.35 11.04
CA VAL A 249 18.28 -22.42 11.44
C VAL A 249 19.10 -23.03 10.31
N GLU A 250 18.66 -24.18 9.77
CA GLU A 250 19.31 -24.85 8.64
C GLU A 250 19.38 -23.96 7.40
N LYS A 251 18.30 -23.23 7.10
CA LYS A 251 18.29 -22.28 5.98
C LYS A 251 19.28 -21.13 6.17
N ILE A 252 19.28 -20.52 7.35
CA ILE A 252 20.19 -19.41 7.65
C ILE A 252 21.64 -19.87 7.51
N GLU A 253 21.98 -21.06 8.01
CA GLU A 253 23.31 -21.63 7.87
C GLU A 253 23.67 -21.90 6.41
N ARG A 254 22.76 -22.54 5.67
CA ARG A 254 22.95 -22.86 4.25
C ARG A 254 23.20 -21.60 3.40
N ASP A 255 22.41 -20.55 3.59
CA ASP A 255 22.47 -19.34 2.78
C ASP A 255 23.77 -18.53 3.01
N LYS A 256 24.52 -18.77 4.10
CA LYS A 256 25.86 -18.17 4.33
C LYS A 256 26.88 -18.55 3.25
N TYR A 257 26.79 -19.77 2.73
CA TYR A 257 27.74 -20.33 1.76
C TYR A 257 27.35 -20.03 0.30
N GLY A 258 26.38 -19.14 0.10
CA GLY A 258 25.87 -18.72 -1.19
C GLY A 258 24.43 -19.17 -1.39
N PHE A 259 23.57 -18.22 -1.72
CA PHE A 259 22.19 -18.50 -2.09
C PHE A 259 22.16 -19.24 -3.43
N ARG A 260 21.95 -20.56 -3.36
CA ARG A 260 21.60 -21.38 -4.50
C ARG A 260 20.09 -21.48 -4.53
N GLU A 261 19.46 -21.09 -5.64
CA GLU A 261 18.06 -21.43 -5.89
C GLU A 261 17.88 -22.91 -5.54
N TYR A 262 16.88 -23.26 -4.73
CA TYR A 262 16.69 -24.65 -4.27
C TYR A 262 16.47 -25.52 -5.51
N LEU A 263 17.54 -26.18 -5.95
CA LEU A 263 17.44 -27.30 -6.84
C LEU A 263 16.76 -28.39 -6.01
N LYS A 264 15.43 -28.50 -6.13
CA LYS A 264 14.66 -29.59 -5.49
C LYS A 264 15.46 -30.89 -5.69
N PRO A 265 15.90 -31.58 -4.63
CA PRO A 265 16.70 -32.78 -4.81
C PRO A 265 15.91 -33.79 -5.63
N TRP A 266 16.56 -34.47 -6.55
CA TRP A 266 15.92 -35.53 -7.32
C TRP A 266 15.73 -36.73 -6.40
N THR A 267 14.48 -37.20 -6.26
CA THR A 267 14.21 -38.44 -5.53
C THR A 267 14.46 -39.63 -6.44
N THR A 268 14.81 -40.79 -5.88
CA THR A 268 15.01 -42.03 -6.65
C THR A 268 13.79 -42.37 -7.52
N LYS A 269 12.58 -42.10 -7.02
CA LYS A 269 11.33 -42.30 -7.79
C LYS A 269 11.21 -41.33 -8.98
N GLU A 270 11.60 -40.07 -8.79
CA GLU A 270 11.61 -39.06 -9.87
C GLU A 270 12.70 -39.36 -10.91
N GLU A 271 13.86 -39.89 -10.49
CA GLU A 271 14.95 -40.30 -11.38
C GLU A 271 14.56 -41.48 -12.26
N LEU A 272 13.94 -42.52 -11.68
CA LEU A 272 13.43 -43.67 -12.43
C LEU A 272 12.38 -43.23 -13.45
N LYS A 273 11.47 -42.33 -13.05
CA LYS A 273 10.44 -41.79 -13.93
C LYS A 273 11.01 -40.91 -15.03
N LEU A 274 12.07 -40.14 -14.73
CA LEU A 274 12.80 -39.35 -15.73
C LEU A 274 13.45 -40.24 -16.78
N LEU A 275 14.14 -41.31 -16.37
CA LEU A 275 14.76 -42.28 -17.28
C LEU A 275 13.71 -42.96 -18.16
N GLN A 276 12.61 -43.45 -17.57
CA GLN A 276 11.52 -44.07 -18.31
C GLN A 276 10.91 -43.14 -19.36
N MET A 277 10.67 -41.87 -19.02
CA MET A 277 10.12 -40.90 -19.97
C MET A 277 11.12 -40.53 -21.07
N ALA A 278 12.42 -40.52 -20.77
CA ALA A 278 13.49 -40.29 -21.73
C ALA A 278 13.62 -41.46 -22.72
N GLU A 279 13.53 -42.71 -22.25
CA GLU A 279 13.49 -43.92 -23.10
C GLU A 279 12.28 -43.91 -24.03
N GLN A 280 11.13 -43.46 -23.54
CA GLN A 280 9.90 -43.28 -24.32
C GLN A 280 9.95 -42.06 -25.27
N LYS A 281 11.11 -41.39 -25.41
CA LYS A 281 11.36 -40.24 -26.29
C LYS A 281 10.40 -39.06 -26.09
N HIS A 282 9.91 -38.85 -24.86
CA HIS A 282 9.13 -37.65 -24.54
C HIS A 282 9.97 -36.39 -24.73
N THR A 283 9.32 -35.29 -25.11
CA THR A 283 10.00 -34.00 -25.25
C THR A 283 10.34 -33.43 -23.87
N TYR A 284 11.41 -32.62 -23.80
CA TYR A 284 11.79 -31.95 -22.54
C TYR A 284 10.64 -31.13 -21.94
N LYS A 285 9.78 -30.53 -22.79
CA LYS A 285 8.61 -29.75 -22.32
C LYS A 285 7.60 -30.63 -21.59
N GLU A 286 7.29 -31.82 -22.11
CA GLU A 286 6.36 -32.77 -21.49
C GLU A 286 6.92 -33.33 -20.18
N ILE A 287 8.22 -33.63 -20.15
CA ILE A 287 8.93 -34.09 -18.94
C ILE A 287 8.90 -33.02 -17.85
N CYS A 288 9.12 -31.75 -18.22
CA CYS A 288 9.08 -30.62 -17.27
C CYS A 288 7.71 -30.46 -16.62
N ILE A 289 6.64 -30.50 -17.43
CA ILE A 289 5.27 -30.39 -16.94
C ILE A 289 4.93 -31.56 -16.01
N LYS A 290 5.35 -32.78 -16.36
CA LYS A 290 4.96 -33.99 -15.62
C LYS A 290 5.75 -34.21 -14.32
N LEU A 291 6.97 -33.69 -14.24
CA LEU A 291 7.84 -33.79 -13.06
C LEU A 291 7.87 -32.48 -12.24
N ASP A 292 7.19 -31.44 -12.71
CA ASP A 292 7.17 -30.10 -12.12
C ASP A 292 8.61 -29.55 -11.91
N ARG A 293 9.42 -29.61 -12.98
CA ARG A 293 10.84 -29.22 -13.00
C ARG A 293 11.15 -28.24 -14.14
N SER A 294 12.20 -27.43 -13.97
CA SER A 294 12.73 -26.61 -15.05
C SER A 294 13.45 -27.44 -16.12
N ILE A 295 13.47 -26.93 -17.35
CA ILE A 295 14.13 -27.57 -18.50
C ILE A 295 15.62 -27.79 -18.20
N GLU A 296 16.25 -26.80 -17.60
CA GLU A 296 17.66 -26.81 -17.21
C GLU A 296 17.92 -27.88 -16.14
N SER A 297 17.02 -28.05 -15.16
CA SER A 297 17.12 -29.08 -14.13
C SER A 297 16.98 -30.50 -14.71
N VAL A 298 16.05 -30.69 -15.64
CA VAL A 298 15.83 -31.97 -16.36
C VAL A 298 17.04 -32.33 -17.21
N LYS A 299 17.57 -31.39 -18.00
CA LYS A 299 18.76 -31.60 -18.84
C LYS A 299 19.98 -31.96 -18.01
N ALA A 300 20.25 -31.18 -16.95
CA ALA A 300 21.40 -31.40 -16.09
C ALA A 300 21.33 -32.76 -15.39
N LYS A 301 20.13 -33.17 -14.90
CA LYS A 301 19.98 -34.45 -14.23
C LYS A 301 20.12 -35.64 -15.18
N LEU A 302 19.49 -35.57 -16.35
CA LEU A 302 19.55 -36.64 -17.34
C LEU A 302 21.00 -36.89 -17.79
N HIS A 303 21.78 -35.83 -17.99
CA HIS A 303 23.20 -35.93 -18.29
C HIS A 303 24.00 -36.64 -17.19
N LEU A 304 23.73 -36.32 -15.91
CA LEU A 304 24.41 -36.95 -14.78
C LEU A 304 24.09 -38.44 -14.64
N LEU A 305 22.82 -38.83 -14.85
CA LEU A 305 22.38 -40.23 -14.78
C LEU A 305 23.04 -41.08 -15.89
N TYR A 306 23.04 -40.62 -17.14
CA TYR A 306 23.72 -41.33 -18.23
C TYR A 306 25.24 -41.42 -18.04
N LYS A 307 25.86 -40.42 -17.41
CA LYS A 307 27.29 -40.48 -17.07
C LYS A 307 27.58 -41.53 -16.01
N GLN A 308 26.70 -41.70 -15.02
CA GLN A 308 26.82 -42.74 -14.00
C GLN A 308 26.62 -44.14 -14.58
N GLU A 309 25.62 -44.31 -15.45
CA GLU A 309 25.30 -45.59 -16.10
C GLU A 309 26.42 -46.07 -17.03
N ASN A 310 27.00 -45.15 -17.83
CA ASN A 310 28.17 -45.45 -18.67
C ASN A 310 29.41 -45.81 -17.84
N ARG A 311 29.58 -45.20 -16.67
CA ARG A 311 30.69 -45.51 -15.74
C ARG A 311 30.53 -46.88 -15.11
N ILE A 312 29.31 -47.28 -14.77
CA ILE A 312 28.98 -48.61 -14.24
C ILE A 312 29.23 -49.68 -15.32
N SER A 313 28.80 -49.45 -16.56
CA SER A 313 29.05 -50.34 -17.71
C SER A 313 30.54 -50.57 -17.98
N TYR A 314 31.38 -49.53 -17.79
CA TYR A 314 32.83 -49.63 -17.92
C TYR A 314 33.47 -50.50 -16.82
N ILE A 315 33.05 -50.32 -15.56
CA ILE A 315 33.57 -51.08 -14.40
C ILE A 315 33.20 -52.57 -14.50
N TYR A 316 32.00 -52.91 -14.99
CA TYR A 316 31.61 -54.31 -15.20
C TYR A 316 32.36 -54.98 -16.37
N LYS A 317 32.79 -54.23 -17.39
CA LYS A 317 33.65 -54.75 -18.48
C LYS A 317 35.10 -55.00 -18.06
N GLU A 318 35.62 -54.25 -17.10
CA GLU A 318 36.96 -54.51 -16.54
C GLU A 318 36.95 -55.71 -15.57
N ASN A 319 35.90 -55.88 -14.78
CA ASN A 319 35.77 -57.01 -13.84
C ASN A 319 35.37 -58.35 -14.49
N THR A 320 35.05 -58.38 -15.79
CA THR A 320 34.73 -59.62 -16.54
C THR A 320 35.87 -60.07 -17.46
N ASN A 321 36.96 -59.27 -17.54
CA ASN A 321 38.17 -59.56 -18.33
C ASN A 321 39.41 -59.89 -17.45
N ASN A 322 39.21 -60.07 -16.14
CA ASN A 322 40.13 -60.71 -15.20
C ASN A 322 39.49 -62.01 -14.72
#